data_AF-A0A8S1LW45-F1
#
_entry.id   AF-A0A8S1LW45-F1
#
_cell.length_a   1.000
_cell.length_b   1.000
_cell.length_c   1.000
_cell.angle_alpha   90.00
_cell.angle_beta   90.00
_cell.angle_gamma   90.00
#
_symmetry.space_group_name_H-M   'P 1'
#
loop_
_entity.id
_entity.type
_entity.pdbx_description
1 polymer ?
#
loop_
_entity_poly.entity_id
_entity_poly.type
_entity_poly.pdbx_seq_one_letter_code
_entity_poly.pdbx_strand_id
1 'polypeptide(L)'
;MKFSIVLPIVLIIGSLAADFDQQVEELQNSNFGQTILQTILMELQTGDPVVSNLINMVQGLETTLENEQERDDKRIARISQNCDIDINTLKDQINQNTVNSLTLKSELDSLNPQKVSAVASLERKNNEINDLKAELNYQTHKRETETITYQVILDNLEQALFGVNQVKGYFNSYLDVLVKNRKRFDKPESSFLQEKYSFKYDQSEIEDFEDQGQQFTSFTQVAAKVNKLKHHVHLEGYRAMLEMMSRLAAKAQDEPSQAEVLTRKVLSILKQIENYIQSERIREDQAEALRSGNFELLQTLLSDQLVQASQDRTYMEGLVESLSTRIQQASNEKFEVDSRIVAKTRELENRETDCRLKKNEYDTDTANRIKQKRAVAVAVDLISSKLGQLKRKLLSN
;
A
#
# COMPACT_ATOMS: atom_id res chain seq x y z
N MET A 1 16.89 -47.96 -111.09
CA MET A 1 16.83 -46.89 -110.09
C MET A 1 17.98 -47.07 -109.11
N LYS A 2 18.99 -46.21 -109.18
CA LYS A 2 20.14 -46.17 -108.26
C LYS A 2 20.07 -44.84 -107.52
N PHE A 3 19.50 -44.83 -106.33
CA PHE A 3 19.53 -43.68 -105.43
C PHE A 3 19.86 -44.16 -104.02
N SER A 4 20.79 -43.44 -103.41
CA SER A 4 20.93 -43.27 -101.96
C SER A 4 21.54 -44.42 -101.15
N ILE A 5 22.86 -44.60 -101.26
CA ILE A 5 23.69 -45.20 -100.18
C ILE A 5 24.67 -44.16 -99.61
N VAL A 6 24.86 -43.00 -100.26
CA VAL A 6 25.76 -41.93 -99.79
C VAL A 6 25.11 -41.01 -98.73
N LEU A 7 23.78 -40.84 -98.77
CA LEU A 7 23.05 -39.98 -97.81
C LEU A 7 23.01 -40.51 -96.36
N PRO A 8 22.83 -41.81 -96.08
CA PRO A 8 22.85 -42.30 -94.69
C PRO A 8 24.25 -42.26 -94.06
N ILE A 9 25.32 -42.40 -94.86
CA ILE A 9 26.70 -42.35 -94.36
C ILE A 9 27.09 -40.91 -93.98
N VAL A 10 26.65 -39.89 -94.73
CA VAL A 10 26.90 -38.47 -94.40
C VAL A 10 26.06 -38.00 -93.19
N LEU A 11 24.86 -38.55 -93.00
CA LEU A 11 24.02 -38.27 -91.81
C LEU A 11 24.58 -38.88 -90.53
N ILE A 12 25.15 -40.09 -90.58
CA ILE A 12 25.79 -40.75 -89.43
C ILE A 12 27.12 -40.05 -89.06
N ILE A 13 27.89 -39.58 -90.05
CA ILE A 13 29.13 -38.82 -89.80
C ILE A 13 28.82 -37.40 -89.27
N GLY A 14 27.76 -36.76 -89.75
CA GLY A 14 27.31 -35.45 -89.27
C GLY A 14 26.80 -35.46 -87.83
N SER A 15 26.09 -36.52 -87.41
CA SER A 15 25.67 -36.67 -86.01
C SER A 15 26.84 -36.95 -85.06
N LEU A 16 27.85 -37.69 -85.51
CA LEU A 16 29.05 -37.97 -84.71
C LEU A 16 29.98 -36.75 -84.55
N ALA A 17 30.06 -35.90 -85.58
CA ALA A 17 30.81 -34.65 -85.53
C ALA A 17 30.12 -33.59 -84.66
N ALA A 18 28.79 -33.45 -84.77
CA ALA A 18 28.01 -32.53 -83.94
C ALA A 18 28.11 -32.90 -82.44
N ASP A 19 28.05 -34.19 -82.12
CA ASP A 19 28.20 -34.70 -80.76
C ASP A 19 29.62 -34.47 -80.20
N PHE A 20 30.66 -34.65 -81.02
CA PHE A 20 32.04 -34.29 -80.64
C PHE A 20 32.22 -32.79 -80.39
N ASP A 21 31.71 -31.94 -81.28
CA ASP A 21 31.83 -30.48 -81.14
C ASP A 21 31.10 -29.98 -79.90
N GLN A 22 29.91 -30.53 -79.62
CA GLN A 22 29.12 -30.24 -78.43
C GLN A 22 29.81 -30.68 -77.14
N GLN A 23 30.44 -31.86 -77.11
CA GLN A 23 31.22 -32.35 -75.97
C GLN A 23 32.45 -31.47 -75.68
N VAL A 24 33.15 -31.00 -76.72
CA VAL A 24 34.28 -30.08 -76.57
C VAL A 24 33.81 -28.70 -76.10
N GLU A 25 32.70 -28.19 -76.65
CA GLU A 25 32.09 -26.93 -76.23
C GLU A 25 31.63 -26.99 -74.76
N GLU A 26 31.08 -28.11 -74.32
CA GLU A 26 30.68 -28.34 -72.93
C GLU A 26 31.88 -28.24 -71.97
N LEU A 27 33.05 -28.76 -72.35
CA LEU A 27 34.28 -28.61 -71.58
C LEU A 27 34.82 -27.17 -71.62
N GLN A 28 34.77 -26.52 -72.79
CA GLN A 28 35.22 -25.12 -72.96
C GLN A 28 34.36 -24.13 -72.16
N ASN A 29 33.09 -24.45 -71.92
CA ASN A 29 32.16 -23.58 -71.20
C ASN A 29 32.36 -23.55 -69.67
N SER A 30 33.30 -24.33 -69.13
CA SER A 30 33.61 -24.33 -67.69
C SER A 30 35.11 -24.16 -67.43
N ASN A 31 35.49 -23.37 -66.42
CA ASN A 31 36.91 -23.20 -66.04
C ASN A 31 37.57 -24.55 -65.72
N PHE A 32 36.83 -25.46 -65.07
CA PHE A 32 37.32 -26.80 -64.76
C PHE A 32 37.51 -27.66 -66.02
N GLY A 33 36.55 -27.62 -66.97
CA GLY A 33 36.68 -28.32 -68.25
C GLY A 33 37.79 -27.75 -69.13
N GLN A 34 38.01 -26.43 -69.11
CA GLN A 34 39.16 -25.79 -69.75
C GLN A 34 40.49 -26.28 -69.16
N THR A 35 40.59 -26.38 -67.83
CA THR A 35 41.76 -26.96 -67.16
C THR A 35 41.98 -28.41 -67.58
N ILE A 36 40.92 -29.22 -67.66
CA ILE A 36 41.02 -30.60 -68.16
C ILE A 36 41.56 -30.62 -69.61
N LEU A 37 41.01 -29.78 -70.49
CA LEU A 37 41.47 -29.69 -71.88
C LEU A 37 42.94 -29.23 -71.99
N GLN A 38 43.38 -28.30 -71.14
CA GLN A 38 44.77 -27.85 -71.08
C GLN A 38 45.70 -28.97 -70.59
N THR A 39 45.30 -29.72 -69.56
CA THR A 39 46.06 -30.88 -69.08
C THR A 39 46.16 -31.95 -70.17
N ILE A 40 45.08 -32.21 -70.91
CA ILE A 40 45.09 -33.13 -72.06
C ILE A 40 46.05 -32.64 -73.15
N LEU A 41 46.01 -31.36 -73.50
CA LEU A 41 46.91 -30.78 -74.50
C LEU A 41 48.38 -30.91 -74.11
N MET A 42 48.71 -30.64 -72.84
CA MET A 42 50.08 -30.77 -72.32
C MET A 42 50.61 -32.21 -72.46
N GLU A 43 49.81 -33.20 -72.09
CA GLU A 43 50.17 -34.62 -72.20
C GLU A 43 50.21 -35.13 -73.66
N LEU A 44 49.50 -34.47 -74.58
CA LEU A 44 49.56 -34.80 -76.02
C LEU A 44 50.80 -34.25 -76.72
N GLN A 45 51.48 -33.25 -76.13
CA GLN A 45 52.68 -32.60 -76.68
C GLN A 45 53.98 -33.32 -76.30
N THR A 46 53.99 -34.19 -75.28
CA THR A 46 55.19 -34.87 -74.75
C THR A 46 55.69 -36.06 -75.57
N GLY A 47 55.16 -36.28 -76.77
CA GLY A 47 55.77 -37.14 -77.81
C GLY A 47 55.30 -38.59 -77.85
N ASP A 48 54.77 -39.14 -76.76
CA ASP A 48 54.13 -40.47 -76.75
C ASP A 48 53.00 -40.53 -75.70
N PRO A 49 51.77 -40.11 -76.07
CA PRO A 49 50.68 -40.03 -75.10
C PRO A 49 50.25 -41.43 -74.68
N VAL A 50 50.62 -41.83 -73.46
CA VAL A 50 50.08 -43.04 -72.86
C VAL A 50 48.63 -42.76 -72.51
N VAL A 51 47.73 -43.07 -73.44
CA VAL A 51 46.27 -42.87 -73.31
C VAL A 51 45.75 -43.43 -71.99
N SER A 52 46.31 -44.57 -71.54
CA SER A 52 46.00 -45.15 -70.23
C SER A 52 46.34 -44.23 -69.07
N ASN A 53 47.45 -43.48 -69.11
CA ASN A 53 47.84 -42.55 -68.03
C ASN A 53 46.93 -41.33 -68.00
N LEU A 54 46.54 -40.81 -69.17
CA LEU A 54 45.58 -39.71 -69.31
C LEU A 54 44.19 -40.11 -68.78
N ILE A 55 43.70 -41.29 -69.15
CA ILE A 55 42.45 -41.84 -68.63
C ILE A 55 42.55 -42.04 -67.12
N ASN A 56 43.63 -42.64 -66.61
CA ASN A 56 43.82 -42.84 -65.17
C ASN A 56 43.89 -41.51 -64.39
N MET A 57 44.48 -40.45 -64.97
CA MET A 57 44.56 -39.13 -64.35
C MET A 57 43.17 -38.48 -64.27
N VAL A 58 42.39 -38.54 -65.35
CA VAL A 58 41.04 -37.97 -65.41
C VAL A 58 40.05 -38.81 -64.57
N GLN A 59 40.18 -40.14 -64.54
CA GLN A 59 39.43 -41.01 -63.62
C GLN A 59 39.83 -40.79 -62.15
N GLY A 60 41.10 -40.47 -61.88
CA GLY A 60 41.56 -40.07 -60.55
C GLY A 60 40.90 -38.79 -60.04
N LEU A 61 40.54 -37.87 -60.94
CA LEU A 61 39.73 -36.68 -60.59
C LEU A 61 38.31 -37.09 -60.19
N GLU A 62 37.71 -38.09 -60.83
CA GLU A 62 36.39 -38.61 -60.46
C GLU A 62 36.37 -39.13 -59.02
N THR A 63 37.35 -39.98 -58.67
CA THR A 63 37.50 -40.50 -57.31
C THR A 63 37.79 -39.38 -56.29
N THR A 64 38.54 -38.34 -56.69
CA THR A 64 38.80 -37.18 -55.82
C THR A 64 37.50 -36.41 -55.55
N LEU A 65 36.70 -36.12 -56.59
CA LEU A 65 35.41 -35.45 -56.47
C LEU A 65 34.41 -36.26 -55.65
N GLU A 66 34.42 -37.58 -55.76
CA GLU A 66 33.61 -38.48 -54.92
C GLU A 66 34.01 -38.41 -53.45
N ASN A 67 35.30 -38.52 -53.16
CA ASN A 67 35.80 -38.43 -51.79
C ASN A 67 35.51 -37.05 -51.17
N GLU A 68 35.59 -35.97 -51.94
CA GLU A 68 35.22 -34.62 -51.49
C GLU A 68 33.72 -34.50 -51.22
N GLN A 69 32.87 -35.04 -52.10
CA GLN A 69 31.42 -35.07 -51.86
C GLN A 69 31.09 -35.85 -50.59
N GLU A 70 31.67 -37.03 -50.39
CA GLU A 70 31.44 -37.84 -49.19
C GLU A 70 31.87 -37.11 -47.91
N ARG A 71 32.98 -36.36 -47.96
CA ARG A 71 33.41 -35.52 -46.82
C ARG A 71 32.41 -34.42 -46.52
N ASP A 72 31.89 -33.75 -47.55
CA ASP A 72 30.90 -32.70 -47.37
C ASP A 72 29.54 -33.22 -46.93
N ASP A 73 29.11 -34.39 -47.42
CA ASP A 73 27.89 -35.07 -46.97
C ASP A 73 27.98 -35.40 -45.46
N LYS A 74 29.13 -35.94 -45.03
CA LYS A 74 29.39 -36.19 -43.60
C LYS A 74 29.43 -34.89 -42.80
N ARG A 75 30.01 -33.82 -43.36
CA ARG A 75 30.12 -32.52 -42.69
C ARG A 75 28.75 -31.86 -42.55
N ILE A 76 27.94 -31.81 -43.61
CA ILE A 76 26.63 -31.17 -43.58
C ILE A 76 25.65 -31.95 -42.71
N ALA A 77 25.73 -33.29 -42.67
CA ALA A 77 24.91 -34.10 -41.76
C ALA A 77 25.15 -33.71 -40.29
N ARG A 78 26.43 -33.55 -39.89
CA ARG A 78 26.78 -33.09 -38.53
C ARG A 78 26.34 -31.65 -38.27
N ILE A 79 26.53 -30.75 -39.24
CA ILE A 79 26.11 -29.36 -39.11
C ILE A 79 24.59 -29.27 -38.95
N SER A 80 23.83 -29.98 -39.77
CA SER A 80 22.36 -30.03 -39.71
C SER A 80 21.89 -30.55 -38.34
N GLN A 81 22.47 -31.66 -37.87
CA GLN A 81 22.12 -32.21 -36.57
C GLN A 81 22.41 -31.22 -35.43
N ASN A 82 23.58 -30.56 -35.43
CA ASN A 82 23.91 -29.56 -34.43
C ASN A 82 22.99 -28.33 -34.51
N CYS A 83 22.67 -27.90 -35.74
CA CYS A 83 21.70 -26.83 -35.98
C CYS A 83 20.33 -27.14 -35.39
N ASP A 84 19.80 -28.34 -35.65
CA ASP A 84 18.51 -28.77 -35.12
C ASP A 84 18.51 -28.81 -33.58
N ILE A 85 19.58 -29.34 -32.98
CA ILE A 85 19.73 -29.39 -31.51
C ILE A 85 19.78 -27.97 -30.92
N ASP A 86 20.62 -27.10 -31.47
CA ASP A 86 20.80 -25.73 -30.97
C ASP A 86 19.50 -24.92 -31.10
N ILE A 87 18.84 -25.00 -32.27
CA ILE A 87 17.58 -24.30 -32.55
C ILE A 87 16.49 -24.76 -31.59
N ASN A 88 16.33 -26.08 -31.39
CA ASN A 88 15.33 -26.61 -30.47
C ASN A 88 15.63 -26.22 -29.03
N THR A 89 16.90 -26.28 -28.61
CA THR A 89 17.32 -25.84 -27.27
C THR A 89 17.02 -24.36 -27.04
N LEU A 90 17.31 -23.50 -28.01
CA LEU A 90 17.01 -22.07 -27.92
C LEU A 90 15.49 -21.81 -27.88
N LYS A 91 14.70 -22.53 -28.69
CA LYS A 91 13.23 -22.46 -28.66
C LYS A 91 12.67 -22.86 -27.29
N ASP A 92 13.17 -23.95 -26.71
CA ASP A 92 12.76 -24.39 -25.38
C ASP A 92 13.13 -23.37 -24.30
N GLN A 93 14.34 -22.81 -24.34
CA GLN A 93 14.76 -21.75 -23.42
C GLN A 93 13.91 -20.49 -23.55
N ILE A 94 13.57 -20.07 -24.78
CA ILE A 94 12.67 -18.93 -25.04
C ILE A 94 11.28 -19.22 -24.46
N ASN A 95 10.73 -20.40 -24.70
CA ASN A 95 9.41 -20.79 -24.19
C ASN A 95 9.38 -20.81 -22.66
N GLN A 96 10.38 -21.43 -22.02
CA GLN A 96 10.50 -21.46 -20.56
C GLN A 96 10.58 -20.04 -19.97
N ASN A 97 11.43 -19.17 -20.53
CA ASN A 97 11.53 -17.79 -20.09
C ASN A 97 10.23 -17.01 -20.34
N THR A 98 9.53 -17.27 -21.44
CA THR A 98 8.23 -16.64 -21.75
C THR A 98 7.18 -17.04 -20.72
N VAL A 99 7.10 -18.32 -20.36
CA VAL A 99 6.20 -18.80 -19.29
C VAL A 99 6.55 -18.13 -17.95
N ASN A 100 7.85 -18.03 -17.62
CA ASN A 100 8.29 -17.35 -16.40
C ASN A 100 7.90 -15.87 -16.39
N SER A 101 8.08 -15.16 -17.51
CA SER A 101 7.68 -13.74 -17.65
C SER A 101 6.17 -13.56 -17.47
N LEU A 102 5.36 -14.43 -18.07
CA LEU A 102 3.90 -14.42 -17.90
C LEU A 102 3.49 -14.73 -16.46
N THR A 103 4.19 -15.65 -15.78
CA THR A 103 3.94 -15.96 -14.37
C THR A 103 4.22 -14.75 -13.49
N LEU A 104 5.37 -14.09 -13.68
CA LEU A 104 5.73 -12.86 -12.95
C LEU A 104 4.75 -11.72 -13.27
N LYS A 105 4.28 -11.62 -14.51
CA LYS A 105 3.24 -10.66 -14.89
C LYS A 105 1.94 -10.91 -14.13
N SER A 106 1.50 -12.17 -14.05
CA SER A 106 0.31 -12.56 -13.29
C SER A 106 0.47 -12.28 -11.79
N GLU A 107 1.66 -12.47 -11.22
CA GLU A 107 1.93 -12.10 -9.83
C GLU A 107 1.81 -10.59 -9.62
N LEU A 108 2.42 -9.78 -10.51
CA LEU A 108 2.30 -8.32 -10.47
C LEU A 108 0.85 -7.84 -10.60
N ASP A 109 0.06 -8.47 -11.46
CA ASP A 109 -1.36 -8.15 -11.66
C ASP A 109 -2.21 -8.51 -10.44
N SER A 110 -1.77 -9.47 -9.62
CA SER A 110 -2.38 -9.78 -8.33
C SER A 110 -1.92 -8.85 -7.20
N LEU A 111 -0.63 -8.52 -7.14
CA LEU A 111 -0.04 -7.71 -6.06
C LEU A 111 -0.41 -6.22 -6.15
N ASN A 112 -0.46 -5.65 -7.37
CA ASN A 112 -0.74 -4.22 -7.54
C ASN A 112 -2.11 -3.81 -6.96
N PRO A 113 -3.23 -4.50 -7.26
CA PRO A 113 -4.52 -4.21 -6.64
C PRO A 113 -4.52 -4.37 -5.12
N GLN A 114 -3.81 -5.38 -4.60
CA GLN A 114 -3.68 -5.58 -3.15
C GLN A 114 -2.99 -4.39 -2.49
N LYS A 115 -1.92 -3.86 -3.08
CA LYS A 115 -1.23 -2.66 -2.58
C LYS A 115 -2.17 -1.44 -2.61
N VAL A 116 -2.90 -1.22 -3.69
CA VAL A 116 -3.86 -0.10 -3.79
C VAL A 116 -4.93 -0.20 -2.70
N SER A 117 -5.50 -1.39 -2.49
CA SER A 117 -6.47 -1.64 -1.43
C SER A 117 -5.90 -1.41 -0.02
N ALA A 118 -4.66 -1.85 0.22
CA ALA A 118 -3.96 -1.65 1.49
C ALA A 118 -3.70 -0.16 1.75
N VAL A 119 -3.25 0.62 0.75
CA VAL A 119 -3.05 2.08 0.86
C VAL A 119 -4.37 2.79 1.18
N ALA A 120 -5.47 2.46 0.49
CA ALA A 120 -6.78 3.04 0.78
C ALA A 120 -7.31 2.66 2.17
N SER A 121 -6.95 1.48 2.68
CA SER A 121 -7.30 1.05 4.04
C SER A 121 -6.47 1.77 5.10
N LEU A 122 -5.19 2.01 4.83
CA LEU A 122 -4.30 2.81 5.67
C LEU A 122 -4.79 4.26 5.77
N GLU A 123 -5.20 4.87 4.65
CA GLU A 123 -5.76 6.22 4.64
C GLU A 123 -7.04 6.32 5.48
N ARG A 124 -7.96 5.34 5.34
CA ARG A 124 -9.15 5.24 6.19
C ARG A 124 -8.80 5.14 7.67
N LYS A 125 -7.79 4.35 8.03
CA LYS A 125 -7.32 4.22 9.42
C LYS A 125 -6.70 5.51 9.95
N ASN A 126 -5.98 6.26 9.12
CA ASN A 126 -5.46 7.58 9.49
C ASN A 126 -6.59 8.57 9.78
N ASN A 127 -7.65 8.57 8.96
CA ASN A 127 -8.82 9.41 9.19
C ASN A 127 -9.55 9.01 10.48
N GLU A 128 -9.76 7.70 10.72
CA GLU A 128 -10.33 7.18 11.97
C GLU A 128 -9.56 7.65 13.22
N ILE A 129 -8.22 7.59 13.19
CA ILE A 129 -7.38 8.10 14.29
C ILE A 129 -7.57 9.60 14.49
N ASN A 130 -7.66 10.38 13.42
CA ASN A 130 -7.87 11.82 13.52
C ASN A 130 -9.25 12.15 14.09
N ASP A 131 -10.29 11.44 13.68
CA ASP A 131 -11.65 11.60 14.18
C ASP A 131 -11.73 11.23 15.67
N LEU A 132 -11.13 10.12 16.09
CA LEU A 132 -11.05 9.73 17.50
C LEU A 132 -10.28 10.75 18.36
N LYS A 133 -9.19 11.32 17.85
CA LYS A 133 -8.45 12.40 18.54
C LYS A 133 -9.29 13.67 18.66
N ALA A 134 -10.03 14.03 17.60
CA ALA A 134 -10.91 15.19 17.61
C ALA A 134 -12.04 15.01 18.64
N GLU A 135 -12.66 13.83 18.69
CA GLU A 135 -13.69 13.50 19.67
C GLU A 135 -13.15 13.52 21.10
N LEU A 136 -11.97 12.94 21.35
CA LEU A 136 -11.33 12.97 22.67
C LEU A 136 -11.07 14.42 23.13
N ASN A 137 -10.54 15.26 22.24
CA ASN A 137 -10.30 16.68 22.54
C ASN A 137 -11.61 17.43 22.82
N TYR A 138 -12.65 17.18 22.03
CA TYR A 138 -13.97 17.79 22.23
C TYR A 138 -14.57 17.42 23.59
N GLN A 139 -14.55 16.13 23.95
CA GLN A 139 -15.08 15.67 25.24
C GLN A 139 -14.25 16.20 26.42
N THR A 140 -12.92 16.28 26.26
CA THR A 140 -12.03 16.86 27.29
C THR A 140 -12.36 18.33 27.53
N HIS A 141 -12.50 19.13 26.46
CA HIS A 141 -12.85 20.54 26.58
C HIS A 141 -14.24 20.77 27.16
N LYS A 142 -15.21 19.93 26.76
CA LYS A 142 -16.55 19.92 27.35
C LYS A 142 -16.47 19.66 28.86
N ARG A 143 -15.66 18.69 29.28
CA ARG A 143 -15.49 18.36 30.69
C ARG A 143 -14.84 19.47 31.50
N GLU A 144 -13.83 20.15 30.95
CA GLU A 144 -13.22 21.32 31.58
C GLU A 144 -14.27 22.41 31.84
N THR A 145 -15.13 22.67 30.85
CA THR A 145 -16.21 23.67 30.96
C THR A 145 -17.26 23.28 32.00
N GLU A 146 -17.66 22.01 32.04
CA GLU A 146 -18.58 21.49 33.06
C GLU A 146 -17.98 21.57 34.47
N THR A 147 -16.69 21.28 34.62
CA THR A 147 -15.97 21.37 35.90
C THR A 147 -15.93 22.80 36.43
N ILE A 148 -15.62 23.77 35.56
CA ILE A 148 -15.65 25.20 35.92
C ILE A 148 -17.07 25.60 36.35
N THR A 149 -18.09 25.17 35.60
CA THR A 149 -19.50 25.46 35.93
C THR A 149 -19.89 24.89 37.28
N TYR A 150 -19.48 23.65 37.58
CA TYR A 150 -19.70 23.01 38.87
C TYR A 150 -19.03 23.77 40.03
N GLN A 151 -17.79 24.21 39.86
CA GLN A 151 -17.09 25.02 40.88
C GLN A 151 -17.82 26.34 41.18
N VAL A 152 -18.35 27.02 40.15
CA VAL A 152 -19.17 28.22 40.33
C VAL A 152 -20.46 27.92 41.09
N ILE A 153 -21.11 26.80 40.81
CA ILE A 153 -22.33 26.39 41.54
C ILE A 153 -22.01 26.11 43.02
N LEU A 154 -20.90 25.41 43.31
CA LEU A 154 -20.47 25.14 44.69
C LEU A 154 -20.18 26.42 45.47
N ASP A 155 -19.40 27.35 44.90
CA ASP A 155 -19.09 28.63 45.55
C ASP A 155 -20.38 29.40 45.86
N ASN A 156 -21.35 29.44 44.93
CA ASN A 156 -22.65 30.07 45.14
C ASN A 156 -23.45 29.41 46.29
N LEU A 157 -23.45 28.08 46.37
CA LEU A 157 -24.14 27.35 47.43
C LEU A 157 -23.46 27.55 48.80
N GLU A 158 -22.13 27.59 48.85
CA GLU A 158 -21.36 27.84 50.07
C GLU A 158 -21.55 29.26 50.59
N GLN A 159 -21.49 30.25 49.70
CA GLN A 159 -21.82 31.64 50.04
C GLN A 159 -23.26 31.79 50.55
N ALA A 160 -24.22 31.09 49.94
CA ALA A 160 -25.61 31.07 50.39
C ALA A 160 -25.77 30.45 51.77
N LEU A 161 -25.14 29.30 52.02
CA LEU A 161 -25.18 28.63 53.30
C LEU A 161 -24.55 29.50 54.40
N PHE A 162 -23.40 30.11 54.12
CA PHE A 162 -22.76 31.06 55.02
C PHE A 162 -23.70 32.22 55.37
N GLY A 163 -24.32 32.84 54.35
CA GLY A 163 -25.23 33.97 54.57
C GLY A 163 -26.46 33.59 55.40
N VAL A 164 -27.06 32.42 55.14
CA VAL A 164 -28.19 31.90 55.93
C VAL A 164 -27.79 31.64 57.38
N ASN A 165 -26.61 31.06 57.62
CA ASN A 165 -26.12 30.79 58.98
C ASN A 165 -25.81 32.07 59.77
N GLN A 166 -25.24 33.09 59.13
CA GLN A 166 -25.03 34.40 59.74
C GLN A 166 -26.37 35.05 60.15
N VAL A 167 -27.37 35.01 59.25
CA VAL A 167 -28.71 35.54 59.52
C VAL A 167 -29.38 34.78 60.67
N LYS A 168 -29.29 33.44 60.68
CA LYS A 168 -29.76 32.60 61.80
C LYS A 168 -29.11 33.01 63.12
N GLY A 169 -27.79 33.25 63.13
CA GLY A 169 -27.05 33.73 64.30
C GLY A 169 -27.62 35.05 64.84
N TYR A 170 -27.91 36.02 63.97
CA TYR A 170 -28.50 37.30 64.37
C TYR A 170 -29.90 37.14 64.96
N PHE A 171 -30.77 36.33 64.34
CA PHE A 171 -32.12 36.07 64.87
C PHE A 171 -32.12 35.24 66.16
N ASN A 172 -31.19 34.30 66.33
CA ASN A 172 -31.03 33.54 67.57
C ASN A 172 -30.56 34.43 68.74
N SER A 173 -29.57 35.30 68.51
CA SER A 173 -29.11 36.27 69.50
C SER A 173 -30.25 37.22 69.93
N TYR A 174 -31.09 37.64 68.99
CA TYR A 174 -32.28 38.44 69.29
C TYR A 174 -33.36 37.66 70.06
N LEU A 175 -33.64 36.40 69.67
CA LEU A 175 -34.57 35.52 70.38
C LEU A 175 -34.13 35.30 71.84
N ASP A 176 -32.84 35.12 72.08
CA ASP A 176 -32.28 34.96 73.43
C ASP A 176 -32.53 36.20 74.30
N VAL A 177 -32.43 37.40 73.73
CA VAL A 177 -32.75 38.66 74.43
C VAL A 177 -34.24 38.74 74.73
N LEU A 178 -35.12 38.40 73.78
CA LEU A 178 -36.57 38.37 74.01
C LEU A 178 -36.96 37.37 75.11
N VAL A 179 -36.41 36.16 75.09
CA VAL A 179 -36.69 35.12 76.09
C VAL A 179 -36.13 35.52 77.46
N LYS A 180 -34.92 36.09 77.52
CA LYS A 180 -34.33 36.59 78.78
C LYS A 180 -35.14 37.76 79.35
N ASN A 181 -35.59 38.68 78.51
CA ASN A 181 -36.44 39.80 78.92
C ASN A 181 -37.79 39.30 79.43
N ARG A 182 -38.45 38.39 78.71
CA ARG A 182 -39.67 37.73 79.19
C ARG A 182 -39.48 37.07 80.55
N LYS A 183 -38.43 36.26 80.74
CA LYS A 183 -38.11 35.63 82.04
C LYS A 183 -37.79 36.63 83.17
N ARG A 184 -37.30 37.84 82.85
CA ARG A 184 -37.07 38.90 83.83
C ARG A 184 -38.36 39.58 84.30
N PHE A 185 -39.39 39.61 83.44
CA PHE A 185 -40.70 40.17 83.74
C PHE A 185 -41.71 39.09 84.22
N ASP A 186 -41.52 37.82 83.85
CA ASP A 186 -42.19 36.63 84.39
C ASP A 186 -41.59 36.22 85.75
N LYS A 187 -41.53 37.15 86.72
CA LYS A 187 -41.41 36.77 88.14
C LYS A 187 -42.74 36.14 88.58
N PRO A 188 -42.73 35.07 89.40
CA PRO A 188 -43.86 34.17 89.51
C PRO A 188 -45.02 34.79 90.31
N GLU A 189 -46.17 34.97 89.67
CA GLU A 189 -47.43 34.60 90.33
C GLU A 189 -47.74 33.15 89.96
N SER A 190 -48.01 32.35 90.98
CA SER A 190 -48.38 30.94 90.87
C SER A 190 -49.61 30.78 89.99
N SER A 191 -49.45 30.20 88.79
CA SER A 191 -50.57 29.67 88.02
C SER A 191 -50.28 28.25 87.55
N PHE A 192 -51.22 27.37 87.92
CA PHE A 192 -51.21 25.92 87.98
C PHE A 192 -51.34 25.22 86.61
N LEU A 193 -51.08 25.89 85.48
CA LEU A 193 -51.18 25.28 84.15
C LEU A 193 -50.11 25.84 83.21
N GLN A 194 -48.89 25.29 83.28
CA GLN A 194 -47.90 25.42 82.20
C GLN A 194 -47.50 24.04 81.70
N GLU A 195 -48.00 23.73 80.51
CA GLU A 195 -47.61 22.60 79.69
C GLU A 195 -46.14 22.76 79.28
N LYS A 196 -45.29 21.81 79.68
CA LYS A 196 -43.85 21.88 79.49
C LYS A 196 -43.47 21.56 78.04
N TYR A 197 -43.24 22.58 77.22
CA TYR A 197 -42.38 22.46 76.05
C TYR A 197 -41.01 23.07 76.36
N SER A 198 -40.04 22.22 76.73
CA SER A 198 -38.64 22.60 76.80
C SER A 198 -37.91 22.10 75.56
N PHE A 199 -37.69 22.98 74.59
CA PHE A 199 -36.76 22.74 73.50
C PHE A 199 -35.34 23.01 74.02
N LYS A 200 -34.51 21.97 74.14
CA LYS A 200 -33.07 22.10 74.41
C LYS A 200 -32.34 22.13 73.08
N TYR A 201 -31.52 23.16 72.86
CA TYR A 201 -30.57 23.22 71.76
C TYR A 201 -29.18 22.86 72.30
N ASP A 202 -28.44 22.06 71.53
CA ASP A 202 -27.06 21.71 71.81
C ASP A 202 -26.16 22.84 71.27
N GLN A 203 -25.36 23.45 72.15
CA GLN A 203 -24.56 24.65 71.87
C GLN A 203 -23.18 24.33 71.28
N SER A 204 -22.89 23.07 70.94
CA SER A 204 -21.53 22.57 70.71
C SER A 204 -20.90 22.90 69.35
N GLU A 205 -21.48 23.73 68.49
CA GLU A 205 -20.93 23.99 67.14
C GLU A 205 -20.71 25.47 66.79
N ILE A 206 -20.51 26.35 67.78
CA ILE A 206 -20.13 27.76 67.53
C ILE A 206 -18.93 28.13 68.40
N GLU A 207 -17.81 27.43 68.20
CA GLU A 207 -16.49 27.88 68.63
C GLU A 207 -15.73 28.31 67.38
N ASP A 208 -15.74 29.62 67.14
CA ASP A 208 -14.78 30.43 66.40
C ASP A 208 -15.54 31.53 65.67
N PHE A 209 -15.67 32.71 66.30
CA PHE A 209 -15.44 34.00 65.64
C PHE A 209 -15.51 35.12 66.67
N GLU A 210 -14.37 35.80 66.81
CA GLU A 210 -14.20 37.07 67.49
C GLU A 210 -14.97 38.17 66.74
N ASP A 211 -16.26 38.34 67.02
CA ASP A 211 -16.90 39.65 66.94
C ASP A 211 -17.76 39.84 68.19
N GLN A 212 -17.32 40.80 69.00
CA GLN A 212 -17.76 41.16 70.34
C GLN A 212 -19.27 40.97 70.57
N GLY A 213 -19.59 40.23 71.64
CA GLY A 213 -20.83 40.13 72.44
C GLY A 213 -21.96 41.18 72.29
N GLN A 214 -22.34 41.57 71.09
CA GLN A 214 -23.47 42.46 70.82
C GLN A 214 -24.75 41.64 70.85
N GLN A 215 -25.39 41.64 72.02
CA GLN A 215 -26.77 41.19 72.16
C GLN A 215 -27.67 42.15 71.36
N PHE A 216 -28.35 41.63 70.34
CA PHE A 216 -29.31 42.44 69.57
C PHE A 216 -30.55 42.68 70.41
N THR A 217 -30.88 43.94 70.66
CA THR A 217 -32.01 44.33 71.53
C THR A 217 -33.27 44.71 70.75
N SER A 218 -33.18 44.83 69.42
CA SER A 218 -34.31 45.12 68.54
C SER A 218 -34.18 44.44 67.18
N PHE A 219 -35.32 44.13 66.56
CA PHE A 219 -35.36 43.65 65.17
C PHE A 219 -34.72 44.63 64.17
N THR A 220 -34.76 45.94 64.43
CA THR A 220 -34.13 46.94 63.57
C THR A 220 -32.61 46.78 63.51
N GLN A 221 -31.98 46.34 64.61
CA GLN A 221 -30.53 46.04 64.63
C GLN A 221 -30.21 44.76 63.84
N VAL A 222 -31.06 43.73 63.95
CA VAL A 222 -30.96 42.50 63.14
C VAL A 222 -31.13 42.84 61.66
N ALA A 223 -32.16 43.62 61.29
CA ALA A 223 -32.40 44.07 59.92
C ALA A 223 -31.24 44.88 59.35
N ALA A 224 -30.62 45.76 60.15
CA ALA A 224 -29.45 46.53 59.74
C ALA A 224 -28.22 45.65 59.46
N LYS A 225 -27.96 44.63 60.29
CA LYS A 225 -26.85 43.67 60.07
C LYS A 225 -27.12 42.75 58.87
N VAL A 226 -28.35 42.27 58.70
CA VAL A 226 -28.77 41.51 57.50
C VAL A 226 -28.61 42.35 56.22
N ASN A 227 -28.97 43.63 56.26
CA ASN A 227 -28.76 44.55 55.13
C ASN A 227 -27.27 44.79 54.83
N LYS A 228 -26.39 44.84 55.83
CA LYS A 228 -24.94 44.92 55.60
C LYS A 228 -24.40 43.65 54.96
N LEU A 229 -24.87 42.48 55.41
CA LEU A 229 -24.48 41.18 54.88
C LEU A 229 -24.91 41.00 53.41
N LYS A 230 -26.10 41.51 53.04
CA LYS A 230 -26.58 41.60 51.65
C LYS A 230 -25.61 42.32 50.70
N HIS A 231 -24.80 43.26 51.20
CA HIS A 231 -23.83 44.00 50.39
C HIS A 231 -22.44 43.33 50.32
N HIS A 232 -22.17 42.33 51.16
CA HIS A 232 -20.87 41.65 51.23
C HIS A 232 -20.89 40.23 50.64
N VAL A 233 -22.06 39.60 50.51
CA VAL A 233 -22.20 38.26 49.94
C VAL A 233 -22.87 38.39 48.56
N HIS A 234 -22.23 37.90 47.50
CA HIS A 234 -22.74 37.92 46.12
C HIS A 234 -23.85 36.87 45.93
N LEU A 235 -24.97 37.06 46.61
CA LEU A 235 -26.11 36.14 46.63
C LEU A 235 -27.10 36.42 45.51
N GLU A 236 -26.70 36.26 44.25
CA GLU A 236 -27.57 36.57 43.10
C GLU A 236 -28.92 35.82 43.13
N GLY A 237 -28.97 34.62 43.75
CA GLY A 237 -30.22 33.87 43.97
C GLY A 237 -30.96 34.11 45.30
N TYR A 238 -30.26 34.49 46.37
CA TYR A 238 -30.83 34.59 47.74
C TYR A 238 -31.03 36.01 48.24
N ARG A 239 -30.67 37.02 47.44
CA ARG A 239 -30.88 38.44 47.74
C ARG A 239 -32.34 38.78 48.03
N ALA A 240 -33.27 38.21 47.25
CA ALA A 240 -34.71 38.41 47.44
C ALA A 240 -35.21 37.80 48.77
N MET A 241 -34.65 36.65 49.15
CA MET A 241 -34.92 36.01 50.42
C MET A 241 -34.39 36.86 51.60
N LEU A 242 -33.13 37.31 51.55
CA LEU A 242 -32.58 38.19 52.59
C LEU A 242 -33.36 39.51 52.71
N GLU A 243 -33.82 40.04 51.58
CA GLU A 243 -34.67 41.22 51.55
C GLU A 243 -36.06 40.97 52.16
N MET A 244 -36.66 39.81 51.91
CA MET A 244 -37.89 39.38 52.58
C MET A 244 -37.70 39.27 54.10
N MET A 245 -36.58 38.70 54.55
CA MET A 245 -36.26 38.56 55.98
C MET A 245 -36.04 39.92 56.65
N SER A 246 -35.34 40.83 55.97
CA SER A 246 -35.16 42.22 56.40
C SER A 246 -36.48 42.97 56.53
N ARG A 247 -37.40 42.80 55.56
CA ARG A 247 -38.75 43.39 55.59
C ARG A 247 -39.64 42.79 56.68
N LEU A 248 -39.55 41.49 56.94
CA LEU A 248 -40.26 40.82 58.03
C LEU A 248 -39.76 41.31 59.40
N ALA A 249 -38.45 41.44 59.57
CA ALA A 249 -37.86 42.02 60.78
C ALA A 249 -38.32 43.48 61.00
N ALA A 250 -38.38 44.29 59.95
CA ALA A 250 -38.82 45.69 60.04
C ALA A 250 -40.31 45.87 60.42
N LYS A 251 -41.17 44.88 60.15
CA LYS A 251 -42.62 44.93 60.47
C LYS A 251 -42.97 44.50 61.90
N ALA A 252 -42.01 44.02 62.68
CA ALA A 252 -42.23 43.42 63.99
C ALA A 252 -42.38 44.43 65.15
N GLN A 253 -42.69 45.70 64.86
CA GLN A 253 -42.80 46.73 65.89
C GLN A 253 -44.13 46.61 66.63
N ASP A 254 -44.02 46.53 67.97
CA ASP A 254 -44.99 46.97 68.99
C ASP A 254 -45.58 45.92 69.96
N GLU A 255 -45.33 44.61 69.83
CA GLU A 255 -45.67 43.64 70.91
C GLU A 255 -44.57 42.56 71.15
N PRO A 256 -44.05 42.39 72.38
CA PRO A 256 -42.99 41.41 72.70
C PRO A 256 -43.38 39.95 72.42
N SER A 257 -44.66 39.60 72.58
CA SER A 257 -45.20 38.26 72.30
C SER A 257 -45.25 37.97 70.80
N GLN A 258 -45.66 38.94 69.98
CA GLN A 258 -45.69 38.83 68.52
C GLN A 258 -44.27 38.81 67.94
N ALA A 259 -43.34 39.55 68.54
CA ALA A 259 -41.93 39.56 68.19
C ALA A 259 -41.26 38.18 68.37
N GLU A 260 -41.53 37.48 69.47
CA GLU A 260 -41.03 36.12 69.71
C GLU A 260 -41.57 35.13 68.66
N VAL A 261 -42.89 35.16 68.40
CA VAL A 261 -43.56 34.27 67.43
C VAL A 261 -43.03 34.50 66.02
N LEU A 262 -42.85 35.76 65.61
CA LEU A 262 -42.30 36.09 64.29
C LEU A 262 -40.84 35.66 64.15
N THR A 263 -40.02 35.85 65.20
CA THR A 263 -38.62 35.40 65.21
C THR A 263 -38.52 33.89 65.03
N ARG A 264 -39.35 33.11 65.73
CA ARG A 264 -39.40 31.65 65.61
C ARG A 264 -39.84 31.21 64.20
N LYS A 265 -40.81 31.90 63.59
CA LYS A 265 -41.24 31.64 62.20
C LYS A 265 -40.11 31.93 61.20
N VAL A 266 -39.41 33.05 61.35
CA VAL A 266 -38.25 33.40 60.51
C VAL A 266 -37.14 32.35 60.64
N LEU A 267 -36.79 31.92 61.86
CA LEU A 267 -35.82 30.85 62.10
C LEU A 267 -36.25 29.52 61.48
N SER A 268 -37.54 29.19 61.51
CA SER A 268 -38.06 27.99 60.84
C SER A 268 -37.90 28.06 59.32
N ILE A 269 -38.15 29.22 58.70
CA ILE A 269 -37.97 29.41 57.26
C ILE A 269 -36.47 29.35 56.90
N LEU A 270 -35.60 29.98 57.70
CA LEU A 270 -34.15 29.91 57.51
C LEU A 270 -33.62 28.48 57.59
N LYS A 271 -34.14 27.66 58.52
CA LYS A 271 -33.82 26.24 58.62
C LYS A 271 -34.30 25.44 57.40
N GLN A 272 -35.49 25.72 56.88
CA GLN A 272 -35.96 25.08 55.65
C GLN A 272 -35.07 25.42 54.45
N ILE A 273 -34.60 26.66 54.37
CA ILE A 273 -33.75 27.11 53.27
C ILE A 273 -32.33 26.57 53.39
N GLU A 274 -31.78 26.48 54.59
CA GLU A 274 -30.53 25.76 54.85
C GLU A 274 -30.63 24.30 54.40
N ASN A 275 -31.68 23.59 54.81
CA ASN A 275 -31.90 22.20 54.39
C ASN A 275 -32.04 22.08 52.87
N TYR A 276 -32.69 23.05 52.22
CA TYR A 276 -32.78 23.10 50.76
C TYR A 276 -31.39 23.27 50.13
N ILE A 277 -30.61 24.27 50.54
CA ILE A 277 -29.24 24.51 50.04
C ILE A 277 -28.35 23.28 50.23
N GLN A 278 -28.43 22.61 51.39
CA GLN A 278 -27.70 21.38 51.65
C GLN A 278 -28.16 20.24 50.73
N SER A 279 -29.46 20.10 50.49
CA SER A 279 -30.00 19.10 49.55
C SER A 279 -29.59 19.38 48.10
N GLU A 280 -29.56 20.66 47.69
CA GLU A 280 -29.07 21.06 46.36
C GLU A 280 -27.60 20.71 46.21
N ARG A 281 -26.77 21.00 47.21
CA ARG A 281 -25.34 20.62 47.22
C ARG A 281 -25.15 19.12 47.03
N ILE A 282 -25.84 18.30 47.83
CA ILE A 282 -25.74 16.83 47.73
C ILE A 282 -26.14 16.36 46.32
N ARG A 283 -27.18 16.96 45.73
CA ARG A 283 -27.59 16.61 44.37
C ARG A 283 -26.55 17.00 43.32
N GLU A 284 -25.96 18.19 43.44
CA GLU A 284 -24.89 18.63 42.54
C GLU A 284 -23.63 17.77 42.66
N ASP A 285 -23.24 17.40 43.89
CA ASP A 285 -22.11 16.49 44.14
C ASP A 285 -22.36 15.11 43.49
N GLN A 286 -23.58 14.58 43.61
CA GLN A 286 -23.97 13.32 42.95
C GLN A 286 -23.97 13.44 41.42
N ALA A 287 -24.51 14.54 40.88
CA ALA A 287 -24.53 14.78 39.45
C ALA A 287 -23.12 14.96 38.88
N GLU A 288 -22.22 15.60 39.63
CA GLU A 288 -20.82 15.73 39.25
C GLU A 288 -20.06 14.41 39.30
N ALA A 289 -20.27 13.60 40.34
CA ALA A 289 -19.68 12.25 40.41
C ALA A 289 -20.07 11.40 39.18
N LEU A 290 -21.34 11.48 38.76
CA LEU A 290 -21.82 10.80 37.56
C LEU A 290 -21.20 11.36 36.26
N ARG A 291 -21.11 12.69 36.13
CA ARG A 291 -20.47 13.34 34.97
C ARG A 291 -18.99 12.95 34.87
N SER A 292 -18.27 12.99 35.99
CA SER A 292 -16.86 12.62 36.06
C SER A 292 -16.65 11.15 35.73
N GLY A 293 -17.43 10.23 36.32
CA GLY A 293 -17.32 8.80 36.05
C GLY A 293 -17.64 8.45 34.59
N ASN A 294 -18.67 9.06 34.01
CA ASN A 294 -19.01 8.85 32.60
C ASN A 294 -17.92 9.37 31.66
N PHE A 295 -17.32 10.53 31.98
CA PHE A 295 -16.21 11.06 31.19
C PHE A 295 -14.98 10.17 31.28
N GLU A 296 -14.61 9.68 32.48
CA GLU A 296 -13.47 8.78 32.66
C GLU A 296 -13.64 7.49 31.84
N LEU A 297 -14.82 6.86 31.90
CA LEU A 297 -15.14 5.69 31.10
C LEU A 297 -15.05 5.95 29.60
N LEU A 298 -15.59 7.08 29.12
CA LEU A 298 -15.53 7.46 27.72
C LEU A 298 -14.08 7.76 27.28
N GLN A 299 -13.31 8.43 28.13
CA GLN A 299 -11.90 8.74 27.88
C GLN A 299 -11.08 7.46 27.74
N THR A 300 -11.28 6.48 28.62
CA THR A 300 -10.63 5.16 28.52
C THR A 300 -11.04 4.47 27.22
N LEU A 301 -12.33 4.42 26.91
CA LEU A 301 -12.82 3.79 25.68
C LEU A 301 -12.21 4.41 24.41
N LEU A 302 -12.20 5.74 24.31
CA LEU A 302 -11.61 6.45 23.17
C LEU A 302 -10.09 6.24 23.11
N SER A 303 -9.41 6.20 24.25
CA SER A 303 -7.97 5.93 24.33
C SER A 303 -7.62 4.51 23.86
N ASP A 304 -8.39 3.52 24.30
CA ASP A 304 -8.23 2.13 23.88
C ASP A 304 -8.49 1.97 22.37
N GLN A 305 -9.53 2.63 21.85
CA GLN A 305 -9.81 2.67 20.41
C GLN A 305 -8.67 3.33 19.62
N LEU A 306 -8.09 4.42 20.15
CA LEU A 306 -6.93 5.07 19.53
C LEU A 306 -5.70 4.16 19.50
N VAL A 307 -5.43 3.45 20.59
CA VAL A 307 -4.33 2.48 20.65
C VAL A 307 -4.55 1.37 19.64
N GLN A 308 -5.75 0.78 19.59
CA GLN A 308 -6.07 -0.27 18.62
C GLN A 308 -5.95 0.24 17.18
N ALA A 309 -6.54 1.39 16.86
CA ALA A 309 -6.47 1.97 15.52
C ALA A 309 -5.01 2.29 15.13
N SER A 310 -4.16 2.73 16.07
CA SER A 310 -2.74 2.97 15.84
C SER A 310 -1.93 1.68 15.63
N GLN A 311 -2.30 0.58 16.30
CA GLN A 311 -1.70 -0.73 16.06
C GLN A 311 -2.09 -1.24 14.67
N ASP A 312 -3.38 -1.16 14.31
CA ASP A 312 -3.89 -1.51 12.99
C ASP A 312 -3.19 -0.69 11.90
N ARG A 313 -2.98 0.62 12.13
CA ARG A 313 -2.24 1.49 11.20
C ARG A 313 -0.82 0.99 10.97
N THR A 314 -0.08 0.73 12.05
CA THR A 314 1.30 0.21 11.97
C THR A 314 1.36 -1.11 11.20
N TYR A 315 0.40 -2.01 11.44
CA TYR A 315 0.30 -3.26 10.68
C TYR A 315 0.06 -3.01 9.18
N MET A 316 -0.84 -2.08 8.84
CA MET A 316 -1.13 -1.72 7.45
C MET A 316 0.05 -1.04 6.76
N GLU A 317 0.81 -0.19 7.47
CA GLU A 317 2.06 0.40 6.97
C GLU A 317 3.06 -0.70 6.59
N GLY A 318 3.28 -1.67 7.49
CA GLY A 318 4.15 -2.82 7.22
C GLY A 318 3.66 -3.68 6.06
N LEU A 319 2.34 -3.88 5.91
CA LEU A 319 1.77 -4.59 4.77
C LEU A 319 2.03 -3.85 3.44
N VAL A 320 1.83 -2.53 3.41
CA VAL A 320 2.09 -1.70 2.22
C VAL A 320 3.57 -1.74 1.82
N GLU A 321 4.49 -1.69 2.80
CA GLU A 321 5.93 -1.79 2.56
C GLU A 321 6.33 -3.17 2.04
N SER A 322 5.80 -4.24 2.65
CA SER A 322 6.01 -5.62 2.21
C SER A 322 5.52 -5.84 0.77
N LEU A 323 4.31 -5.39 0.45
CA LEU A 323 3.75 -5.48 -0.91
C LEU A 323 4.58 -4.65 -1.90
N SER A 324 5.04 -3.45 -1.51
CA SER A 324 5.89 -2.62 -2.36
C SER A 324 7.22 -3.30 -2.69
N THR A 325 7.83 -3.94 -1.69
CA THR A 325 9.08 -4.68 -1.86
C THR A 325 8.89 -5.87 -2.81
N ARG A 326 7.84 -6.66 -2.59
CA ARG A 326 7.50 -7.80 -3.46
C ARG A 326 7.21 -7.38 -4.90
N ILE A 327 6.44 -6.30 -5.10
CA ILE A 327 6.17 -5.74 -6.43
C ILE A 327 7.48 -5.32 -7.11
N GLN A 328 8.37 -4.63 -6.40
CA GLN A 328 9.65 -4.21 -6.96
C GLN A 328 10.52 -5.40 -7.35
N GLN A 329 10.61 -6.42 -6.49
CA GLN A 329 11.35 -7.63 -6.77
C GLN A 329 10.80 -8.35 -8.01
N ALA A 330 9.49 -8.64 -8.05
CA ALA A 330 8.86 -9.31 -9.19
C ALA A 330 8.98 -8.49 -10.49
N SER A 331 8.93 -7.15 -10.40
CA SER A 331 9.13 -6.27 -11.54
C SER A 331 10.56 -6.33 -12.08
N ASN A 332 11.56 -6.35 -11.20
CA ASN A 332 12.96 -6.47 -11.58
C ASN A 332 13.25 -7.84 -12.21
N GLU A 333 12.78 -8.91 -11.56
CA GLU A 333 12.91 -10.28 -12.08
C GLU A 333 12.25 -10.42 -13.45
N LYS A 334 11.04 -9.84 -13.63
CA LYS A 334 10.36 -9.85 -14.93
C LYS A 334 11.19 -9.14 -16.00
N PHE A 335 11.71 -7.96 -15.68
CA PHE A 335 12.53 -7.20 -16.61
C PHE A 335 13.78 -7.98 -17.05
N GLU A 336 14.45 -8.66 -16.11
CA GLU A 336 15.60 -9.51 -16.44
C GLU A 336 15.21 -10.69 -17.34
N VAL A 337 14.09 -11.36 -17.04
CA VAL A 337 13.59 -12.48 -17.87
C VAL A 337 13.22 -12.00 -19.26
N ASP A 338 12.53 -10.86 -19.41
CA ASP A 338 12.19 -10.28 -20.71
C ASP A 338 13.44 -9.94 -21.53
N SER A 339 14.47 -9.38 -20.88
CA SER A 339 15.76 -9.10 -21.52
C SER A 339 16.43 -10.40 -22.03
N ARG A 340 16.38 -11.48 -21.24
CA ARG A 340 16.87 -12.80 -21.65
C ARG A 340 16.08 -13.37 -22.84
N ILE A 341 14.76 -13.19 -22.88
CA ILE A 341 13.93 -13.61 -24.03
C ILE A 341 14.40 -12.90 -25.29
N VAL A 342 14.59 -11.57 -25.25
CA VAL A 342 15.06 -10.78 -26.41
C VAL A 342 16.44 -11.24 -26.87
N ALA A 343 17.37 -11.42 -25.94
CA ALA A 343 18.72 -11.89 -26.25
C ALA A 343 18.72 -13.29 -26.89
N LYS A 344 17.93 -14.23 -26.34
CA LYS A 344 17.82 -15.60 -26.86
C LYS A 344 17.08 -15.66 -28.19
N THR A 345 16.09 -14.81 -28.40
CA THR A 345 15.41 -14.69 -29.70
C THR A 345 16.38 -14.24 -30.79
N ARG A 346 17.22 -13.24 -30.49
CA ARG A 346 18.27 -12.80 -31.42
C ARG A 346 19.32 -13.89 -31.68
N GLU A 347 19.70 -14.64 -30.64
CA GLU A 347 20.59 -15.80 -30.78
C GLU A 347 20.00 -16.87 -31.70
N LEU A 348 18.69 -17.16 -31.55
CA LEU A 348 17.96 -18.09 -32.42
C LEU A 348 17.96 -17.62 -33.88
N GLU A 349 17.60 -16.36 -34.15
CA GLU A 349 17.60 -15.81 -35.51
C GLU A 349 18.98 -15.86 -36.18
N ASN A 350 20.03 -15.55 -35.42
CA ASN A 350 21.41 -15.64 -35.89
C ASN A 350 21.78 -17.10 -36.22
N ARG A 351 21.40 -18.05 -35.36
CA ARG A 351 21.70 -19.47 -35.56
C ARG A 351 20.94 -20.04 -36.75
N GLU A 352 19.65 -19.75 -36.89
CA GLU A 352 18.84 -20.14 -38.05
C GLU A 352 19.43 -19.58 -39.36
N THR A 353 19.95 -18.35 -39.33
CA THR A 353 20.62 -17.74 -40.48
C THR A 353 21.93 -18.45 -40.83
N ASP A 354 22.80 -18.73 -39.86
CA ASP A 354 24.06 -19.45 -40.06
C ASP A 354 23.81 -20.87 -40.63
N CYS A 355 22.85 -21.59 -40.05
CA CYS A 355 22.44 -22.91 -40.53
C CYS A 355 21.96 -22.89 -41.98
N ARG A 356 21.15 -21.89 -42.35
CA ARG A 356 20.70 -21.70 -43.74
C ARG A 356 21.86 -21.39 -44.68
N LEU A 357 22.80 -20.53 -44.28
CA LEU A 357 23.99 -20.22 -45.08
C LEU A 357 24.84 -21.46 -45.33
N LYS A 358 25.09 -22.27 -44.29
CA LYS A 358 25.87 -23.52 -44.42
C LYS A 358 25.19 -24.55 -45.32
N LYS A 359 23.85 -24.62 -45.30
CA LYS A 359 23.09 -25.45 -46.23
C LYS A 359 23.22 -24.95 -47.67
N ASN A 360 23.07 -23.65 -47.89
CA ASN A 360 23.22 -23.05 -49.23
C ASN A 360 24.64 -23.23 -49.79
N GLU A 361 25.68 -23.11 -48.95
CA GLU A 361 27.07 -23.41 -49.31
C GLU A 361 27.18 -24.86 -49.80
N TYR A 362 26.68 -25.84 -49.01
CA TYR A 362 26.69 -27.25 -49.38
C TYR A 362 25.93 -27.54 -50.68
N ASP A 363 24.74 -26.98 -50.86
CA ASP A 363 23.93 -27.17 -52.08
C ASP A 363 24.65 -26.61 -53.31
N THR A 364 25.33 -25.47 -53.16
CA THR A 364 26.14 -24.84 -54.21
C THR A 364 27.35 -25.68 -54.56
N ASP A 365 28.09 -26.17 -53.56
CA ASP A 365 29.26 -27.02 -53.74
C ASP A 365 28.89 -28.35 -54.40
N THR A 366 27.78 -28.96 -53.99
CA THR A 366 27.23 -30.18 -54.59
C THR A 366 26.85 -29.96 -56.05
N ALA A 367 26.15 -28.86 -56.36
CA ALA A 367 25.81 -28.52 -57.74
C ALA A 367 27.05 -28.29 -58.62
N ASN A 368 28.09 -27.65 -58.07
CA ASN A 368 29.37 -27.46 -58.75
C ASN A 368 30.10 -28.78 -58.98
N ARG A 369 30.13 -29.68 -57.99
CA ARG A 369 30.73 -31.02 -58.14
C ARG A 369 30.01 -31.88 -59.16
N ILE A 370 28.68 -31.83 -59.24
CA ILE A 370 27.92 -32.54 -60.27
C ILE A 370 28.35 -32.06 -61.68
N LYS A 371 28.52 -30.74 -61.87
CA LYS A 371 29.04 -30.20 -63.13
C LYS A 371 30.47 -30.66 -63.42
N GLN A 372 31.34 -30.69 -62.41
CA GLN A 372 32.72 -31.16 -62.55
C GLN A 372 32.79 -32.66 -62.89
N LYS A 373 31.99 -33.51 -62.24
CA LYS A 373 31.90 -34.94 -62.56
C LYS A 373 31.43 -35.16 -64.00
N ARG A 374 30.44 -34.38 -64.46
CA ARG A 374 30.00 -34.42 -65.86
C ARG A 374 31.11 -34.03 -66.83
N ALA A 375 31.87 -32.98 -66.53
CA ALA A 375 33.04 -32.60 -67.32
C ALA A 375 34.12 -33.70 -67.34
N VAL A 376 34.40 -34.35 -66.20
CA VAL A 376 35.29 -35.51 -66.14
C VAL A 376 34.79 -36.64 -67.05
N ALA A 377 33.52 -37.01 -66.96
CA ALA A 377 32.92 -38.07 -67.80
C ALA A 377 33.01 -37.75 -69.30
N VAL A 378 32.72 -36.52 -69.70
CA VAL A 378 32.86 -36.04 -71.09
C VAL A 378 34.33 -36.11 -71.54
N ALA A 379 35.28 -35.71 -70.68
CA ALA A 379 36.69 -35.79 -71.00
C ALA A 379 37.19 -37.24 -71.15
N VAL A 380 36.76 -38.16 -70.28
CA VAL A 380 37.08 -39.59 -70.42
C VAL A 380 36.54 -40.15 -71.73
N ASP A 381 35.30 -39.81 -72.12
CA ASP A 381 34.74 -40.23 -73.41
C ASP A 381 35.58 -39.68 -74.58
N LEU A 382 35.86 -38.36 -74.59
CA LEU A 382 36.67 -37.74 -75.64
C LEU A 382 38.08 -38.35 -75.76
N ILE A 383 38.74 -38.68 -74.64
CA ILE A 383 40.07 -39.33 -74.63
C ILE A 383 39.99 -40.78 -75.09
N SER A 384 38.95 -41.53 -74.70
CA SER A 384 38.85 -42.97 -74.98
C SER A 384 38.31 -43.27 -76.38
N SER A 385 37.34 -42.49 -76.88
CA SER A 385 36.63 -42.76 -78.13
C SER A 385 37.03 -41.82 -79.28
N LYS A 386 37.48 -40.59 -78.99
CA LYS A 386 37.67 -39.53 -79.99
C LYS A 386 39.05 -38.83 -79.94
N LEU A 387 40.08 -39.44 -79.33
CA LEU A 387 41.40 -38.82 -79.10
C LEU A 387 42.05 -38.21 -80.35
N GLY A 388 41.98 -38.91 -81.48
CA GLY A 388 42.58 -38.44 -82.75
C GLY A 388 41.86 -37.21 -83.35
N GLN A 389 40.58 -37.01 -83.02
CA GLN A 389 39.83 -35.79 -83.39
C GLN A 389 40.11 -34.68 -82.38
N LEU A 390 40.16 -35.01 -81.09
CA LEU A 390 40.52 -34.11 -79.99
C LEU A 390 41.92 -33.50 -80.20
N LYS A 391 42.93 -34.32 -80.50
CA LYS A 391 44.30 -33.87 -80.79
C LYS A 391 44.34 -32.89 -81.97
N ARG A 392 43.58 -33.16 -83.05
CA ARG A 392 43.52 -32.27 -84.22
C ARG A 392 42.88 -30.93 -83.88
N LYS A 393 41.78 -30.93 -83.12
CA LYS A 393 41.05 -29.71 -82.73
C LYS A 393 41.82 -28.86 -81.71
N LEU A 394 42.54 -29.49 -80.78
CA LEU A 394 43.34 -28.78 -79.77
C LEU A 394 44.66 -28.23 -80.32
N LEU A 395 45.19 -28.79 -81.41
CA LEU A 395 46.42 -28.31 -82.08
C LEU A 395 46.13 -27.36 -83.27
N SER A 396 44.86 -27.25 -83.71
CA SER A 396 44.44 -26.31 -84.76
C SER A 396 44.07 -24.93 -84.21
N ASN A 397 43.81 -24.83 -82.91
CA ASN A 397 43.78 -23.59 -82.14
C ASN A 397 45.17 -23.35 -81.55
#